data_AF-A0A3S3RYK8-F1
#
_entry.id   AF-A0A3S3RYK8-F1
#
_cell.length_a   1.000
_cell.length_b   1.000
_cell.length_c   1.000
_cell.angle_alpha   90.00
_cell.angle_beta   90.00
_cell.angle_gamma   90.00
#
_symmetry.space_group_name_H-M   'P 1'
#
loop_
_entity.id
_entity.type
_entity.pdbx_description
1 polymer ?
#
loop_
_entity_poly.entity_id
_entity_poly.type
_entity_poly.pdbx_seq_one_letter_code
_entity_poly.pdbx_strand_id
1 'polypeptide(L)'
;MAEKPEDFNLPHSVIAKLIKDALPENVVVSKDARTALSKATSFFILYLTSFAKNDSEHNERLSLTADDLFNAFNQLGFVEFLPHLQQCYDEHRKERSRKERLKARQKARNSKLSNAESSSQPTDLNLDSSKAVLEDCIVYDCF
;
A
#
# COMPACT_ATOMS: atom_id res chain seq x y z
N MET A 1 13.17 18.19 7.56
CA MET A 1 13.32 17.36 6.34
C MET A 1 14.42 16.38 6.65
N ALA A 2 14.35 15.12 6.19
CA ALA A 2 15.41 14.15 6.42
C ALA A 2 16.74 14.75 5.93
N GLU A 3 17.69 14.95 6.85
CA GLU A 3 18.96 15.60 6.52
C GLU A 3 19.99 14.57 6.03
N LYS A 4 19.73 13.28 6.23
CA LYS A 4 20.67 12.21 5.90
C LYS A 4 19.99 11.02 5.20
N PRO A 5 20.69 10.35 4.26
CA PRO A 5 20.16 9.18 3.58
C PRO A 5 19.88 8.00 4.53
N GLU A 6 20.47 8.00 5.73
CA GLU A 6 20.19 7.00 6.77
C GLU A 6 18.78 7.10 7.37
N ASP A 7 18.10 8.23 7.21
CA ASP A 7 16.74 8.44 7.73
C ASP A 7 15.67 7.68 6.90
N PHE A 8 16.04 7.20 5.71
CA PHE A 8 15.18 6.43 4.80
C PHE A 8 15.36 4.92 4.90
N ASN A 9 15.99 4.42 5.97
CA ASN A 9 16.22 3.00 6.14
C ASN A 9 14.92 2.25 6.40
N LEU A 10 14.63 1.25 5.56
CA LEU A 10 13.52 0.32 5.75
C LEU A 10 13.84 -0.68 6.88
N PRO A 11 12.83 -1.29 7.52
CA PRO A 11 13.05 -2.29 8.55
C PRO A 11 13.94 -3.44 8.05
N HIS A 12 15.08 -3.65 8.72
CA HIS A 12 16.05 -4.67 8.33
C HIS A 12 15.48 -6.09 8.30
N SER A 13 14.48 -6.39 9.13
CA SER A 13 13.79 -7.68 9.14
C SER A 13 13.07 -7.96 7.82
N VAL A 14 12.39 -6.96 7.26
CA VAL A 14 11.65 -7.08 5.99
C VAL A 14 12.62 -7.31 4.84
N ILE A 15 13.70 -6.51 4.76
CA ILE A 15 14.73 -6.69 3.73
C ILE A 15 15.37 -8.08 3.84
N ALA A 16 15.68 -8.55 5.05
CA ALA A 16 16.27 -9.86 5.24
C ALA A 16 15.34 -11.00 4.79
N LYS A 17 14.02 -10.85 4.97
CA LYS A 17 13.02 -11.82 4.46
C LYS A 17 13.02 -11.82 2.93
N LEU A 18 12.89 -10.66 2.30
CA LEU A 18 12.90 -10.51 0.84
C LEU A 18 14.16 -11.10 0.17
N ILE A 19 15.33 -10.89 0.76
CA ILE A 19 16.58 -11.45 0.24
C ILE A 19 16.54 -12.98 0.28
N LYS A 20 16.06 -13.56 1.39
CA LYS A 20 15.99 -15.02 1.54
C LYS A 20 14.96 -15.63 0.58
N ASP A 21 13.83 -14.96 0.39
CA ASP A 21 12.78 -15.43 -0.52
C ASP A 21 13.26 -15.45 -1.99
N ALA A 22 14.21 -14.58 -2.33
CA ALA A 22 14.83 -14.54 -3.66
C ALA A 22 15.99 -15.54 -3.84
N LEU A 23 16.41 -16.25 -2.78
CA LEU A 23 17.55 -17.16 -2.79
C LEU A 23 17.12 -18.60 -2.47
N PRO A 24 17.85 -19.61 -2.97
CA PRO A 24 17.63 -21.00 -2.57
C PRO A 24 17.78 -21.22 -1.06
N GLU A 25 17.11 -22.26 -0.56
CA GLU A 25 17.30 -22.71 0.82
C GLU A 25 18.78 -23.02 1.09
N ASN A 26 19.26 -22.63 2.27
CA ASN A 26 20.64 -22.79 2.77
C ASN A 26 21.68 -21.76 2.31
N VAL A 27 21.29 -20.68 1.62
CA VAL A 27 22.21 -19.56 1.35
C VAL A 27 22.29 -18.61 2.55
N VAL A 28 23.52 -18.36 3.03
CA VAL A 28 23.78 -17.41 4.12
C VAL A 28 24.26 -16.08 3.54
N VAL A 29 23.56 -15.00 3.89
CA VAL A 29 23.92 -13.64 3.47
C VAL A 29 24.59 -12.89 4.62
N SER A 30 25.75 -12.29 4.34
CA SER A 30 26.52 -11.54 5.33
C SER A 30 25.74 -10.33 5.88
N LYS A 31 26.16 -9.81 7.04
CA LYS A 31 25.54 -8.60 7.61
C LYS A 31 25.78 -7.39 6.71
N ASP A 32 26.98 -7.27 6.16
CA ASP A 32 27.36 -6.13 5.32
C ASP A 32 26.58 -6.10 4.01
N ALA A 33 26.35 -7.27 3.38
CA ALA A 33 25.53 -7.36 2.18
C ALA A 33 24.08 -6.92 2.44
N ARG A 34 23.50 -7.31 3.59
CA ARG A 34 22.15 -6.87 3.99
C ARG A 34 22.08 -5.36 4.21
N THR A 35 23.08 -4.79 4.87
CA THR A 35 23.18 -3.33 5.08
C THR A 35 23.35 -2.59 3.76
N ALA A 36 24.18 -3.10 2.85
CA ALA A 36 24.38 -2.54 1.53
C ALA A 36 23.08 -2.55 0.72
N LEU A 37 22.34 -3.66 0.74
CA LEU A 37 21.06 -3.75 0.04
C LEU A 37 20.02 -2.81 0.66
N SER A 38 19.98 -2.70 1.99
CA SER A 38 19.10 -1.74 2.69
C SER A 38 19.30 -0.32 2.19
N LYS A 39 20.55 0.13 2.10
CA LYS A 39 20.90 1.44 1.56
C LYS A 39 20.53 1.55 0.08
N ALA A 40 20.86 0.53 -0.72
CA ALA A 40 20.55 0.50 -2.14
C ALA A 40 19.04 0.59 -2.41
N THR A 41 18.20 -0.05 -1.60
CA THR A 41 16.74 0.05 -1.72
C THR A 41 16.24 1.47 -1.47
N SER A 42 16.76 2.16 -0.44
CA SER A 42 16.42 3.56 -0.19
C SER A 42 16.85 4.46 -1.35
N PHE A 43 18.05 4.24 -1.90
CA PHE A 43 18.52 4.94 -3.10
C PHE A 43 17.66 4.64 -4.33
N PHE A 44 17.21 3.39 -4.50
CA PHE A 44 16.36 3.00 -5.61
C PHE A 44 15.02 3.74 -5.59
N ILE A 45 14.37 3.84 -4.42
CA ILE A 45 13.12 4.59 -4.28
C ILE A 45 13.32 6.06 -4.64
N LEU A 46 14.40 6.68 -4.13
CA LEU A 46 14.71 8.09 -4.44
C LEU A 46 15.01 8.27 -5.93
N TYR A 47 15.83 7.41 -6.51
CA TYR A 47 16.21 7.45 -7.91
C TYR A 47 14.99 7.34 -8.84
N LEU A 48 14.13 6.34 -8.60
CA LEU A 48 12.91 6.14 -9.37
C LEU A 48 11.95 7.33 -9.22
N THR A 49 11.79 7.85 -7.99
CA THR A 49 10.91 9.01 -7.73
C THR A 49 11.41 10.26 -8.43
N SER A 50 12.72 10.52 -8.40
CA SER A 50 13.33 11.65 -9.12
C SER A 50 13.11 11.53 -10.63
N PHE A 51 13.21 10.33 -11.17
CA PHE A 51 12.99 10.09 -12.60
C PHE A 51 11.53 10.32 -13.00
N ALA A 52 10.58 9.74 -12.26
CA ALA A 52 9.16 9.96 -12.48
C ALA A 52 8.77 11.43 -12.28
N LYS A 53 9.43 12.13 -11.33
CA LYS A 53 9.19 13.55 -11.09
C LYS A 53 9.62 14.41 -12.27
N ASN A 54 10.76 14.10 -12.88
CA ASN A 54 11.22 14.77 -14.09
C ASN A 54 10.24 14.59 -15.27
N ASP A 55 9.65 13.40 -15.42
CA ASP A 55 8.63 13.13 -16.46
C ASP A 55 7.32 13.90 -16.20
N SER A 56 6.89 13.97 -14.93
CA SER A 56 5.72 14.74 -14.52
C SER A 56 5.92 16.24 -14.73
N GLU A 57 7.10 16.77 -14.40
CA GLU A 57 7.46 18.17 -14.60
C GLU A 57 7.57 18.55 -16.08
N HIS A 58 8.11 17.66 -16.92
CA HIS A 58 8.11 17.84 -18.39
C HIS A 58 6.69 17.96 -18.95
N ASN A 59 5.72 17.30 -18.32
CA ASN A 59 4.30 17.36 -18.68
C ASN A 59 3.54 18.49 -17.97
N GLU A 60 4.24 19.48 -17.38
CA GLU A 60 3.69 20.61 -16.62
C GLU A 60 2.81 20.19 -15.41
N ARG A 61 3.02 18.96 -14.91
CA ARG A 61 2.28 18.43 -13.76
C ARG A 61 3.15 18.49 -12.51
N LEU A 62 2.53 18.94 -11.41
CA LEU A 62 3.18 18.91 -10.09
C LEU A 62 2.96 17.57 -9.36
N SER A 63 1.91 16.83 -9.75
CA SER A 63 1.50 15.57 -9.12
C SER A 63 2.06 14.37 -9.86
N LEU A 64 2.67 13.46 -9.11
CA LEU A 64 3.08 12.15 -9.61
C LEU A 64 1.87 11.24 -9.80
N THR A 65 1.81 10.59 -10.96
CA THR A 65 0.79 9.61 -11.34
C THR A 65 1.40 8.23 -11.55
N ALA A 66 0.55 7.20 -11.64
CA ALA A 66 1.01 5.83 -11.90
C ALA A 66 1.69 5.70 -13.27
N ASP A 67 1.19 6.43 -14.27
CA ASP A 67 1.75 6.44 -15.63
C ASP A 67 3.18 6.99 -15.65
N ASP A 68 3.47 8.02 -14.85
CA ASP A 68 4.83 8.58 -14.72
C ASP A 68 5.79 7.53 -14.15
N LEU A 69 5.32 6.67 -13.23
CA LEU A 69 6.13 5.56 -12.71
C LEU A 69 6.32 4.47 -13.77
N PHE A 70 5.28 4.07 -14.51
CA PHE A 70 5.42 3.08 -15.58
C PHE A 70 6.40 3.55 -16.67
N ASN A 71 6.33 4.83 -17.05
CA ASN A 71 7.29 5.46 -17.95
C ASN A 71 8.70 5.44 -17.39
N ALA A 72 8.87 5.75 -16.10
CA ALA A 72 10.17 5.69 -15.44
C ALA A 72 10.77 4.27 -15.46
N PHE A 73 9.98 3.24 -15.12
CA PHE A 73 10.42 1.85 -15.20
C PHE A 73 10.85 1.46 -16.62
N ASN A 74 10.11 1.91 -17.64
CA ASN A 74 10.46 1.66 -19.04
C ASN A 74 11.78 2.35 -19.45
N GLN A 75 11.94 3.63 -19.13
CA GLN A 75 13.14 4.41 -19.50
C GLN A 75 14.40 3.96 -18.75
N LEU A 76 14.26 3.49 -17.51
CA LEU A 76 15.35 2.94 -16.71
C LEU A 76 15.74 1.50 -17.10
N GLY A 77 15.02 0.88 -18.04
CA GLY A 77 15.31 -0.48 -18.52
C GLY A 77 14.72 -1.59 -17.64
N PHE A 78 13.86 -1.27 -16.68
CA PHE A 78 13.19 -2.20 -15.77
C PHE A 78 11.87 -2.74 -16.36
N VAL A 79 11.86 -3.03 -17.67
CA VAL A 79 10.66 -3.42 -18.42
C VAL A 79 10.04 -4.74 -17.94
N GLU A 80 10.87 -5.63 -17.39
CA GLU A 80 10.44 -6.93 -16.84
C GLU A 80 9.52 -6.79 -15.62
N PHE A 81 9.57 -5.66 -14.91
CA PHE A 81 8.73 -5.40 -13.75
C PHE A 81 7.34 -4.87 -14.14
N LEU A 82 7.18 -4.33 -15.35
CA LEU A 82 5.94 -3.66 -15.77
C LEU A 82 4.70 -4.57 -15.69
N PRO A 83 4.71 -5.83 -16.17
CA PRO A 83 3.52 -6.68 -16.12
C PRO A 83 3.04 -6.94 -14.69
N HIS A 84 3.98 -7.24 -13.78
CA HIS A 84 3.68 -7.51 -12.38
C HIS A 84 3.19 -6.23 -11.68
N LEU A 85 3.83 -5.08 -11.96
CA LEU A 85 3.44 -3.80 -11.38
C LEU A 85 2.03 -3.38 -11.83
N GLN A 86 1.69 -3.57 -13.10
CA GLN A 86 0.38 -3.25 -13.64
C GLN A 86 -0.72 -4.13 -13.01
N GLN A 87 -0.46 -5.43 -12.86
CA GLN A 87 -1.37 -6.34 -12.16
C GLN A 87 -1.65 -5.87 -10.73
N CYS A 88 -0.60 -5.57 -9.96
CA CYS A 88 -0.73 -5.07 -8.59
C CYS A 88 -1.49 -3.73 -8.52
N TYR A 89 -1.25 -2.83 -9.48
CA TYR A 89 -1.96 -1.56 -9.57
C TYR A 89 -3.46 -1.74 -9.83
N ASP A 90 -3.83 -2.62 -10.76
CA ASP A 90 -5.22 -2.91 -11.10
C ASP A 90 -5.97 -3.55 -9.93
N GLU A 91 -5.33 -4.48 -9.22
CA GLU A 91 -5.88 -5.08 -8.00
C GLU A 91 -6.09 -4.04 -6.90
N HIS A 92 -5.10 -3.16 -6.67
CA HIS A 92 -5.22 -2.07 -5.73
C HIS A 92 -6.41 -1.14 -6.07
N ARG A 93 -6.58 -0.80 -7.35
CA ARG A 93 -7.68 0.06 -7.82
C ARG A 93 -9.05 -0.60 -7.60
N LYS A 94 -9.17 -1.90 -7.88
CA LYS A 94 -10.40 -2.68 -7.62
C LYS A 94 -10.70 -2.67 -6.12
N GLU A 95 -9.71 -2.96 -5.29
CA GLU A 95 -9.88 -3.02 -3.83
C GLU A 95 -10.26 -1.65 -3.24
N ARG A 96 -9.64 -0.56 -3.71
CA ARG A 96 -10.02 0.82 -3.35
C ARG A 96 -11.49 1.09 -3.65
N SER A 97 -11.95 0.76 -4.87
CA SER A 97 -13.34 0.95 -5.26
C SER A 97 -14.31 0.12 -4.42
N ARG A 98 -13.92 -1.10 -4.04
CA ARG A 98 -14.70 -1.98 -3.16
C ARG A 98 -14.85 -1.37 -1.78
N LYS A 99 -13.75 -0.93 -1.16
CA LYS A 99 -13.75 -0.27 0.15
C LYS A 99 -14.61 1.00 0.16
N GLU A 100 -14.56 1.80 -0.90
CA GLU A 100 -15.40 3.00 -1.03
C GLU A 100 -16.89 2.67 -1.10
N ARG A 101 -17.27 1.65 -1.89
CA ARG A 101 -18.66 1.16 -1.98
C ARG A 101 -19.16 0.63 -0.63
N LEU A 102 -18.33 -0.10 0.11
CA LEU A 102 -18.66 -0.61 1.44
C LEU A 102 -18.88 0.53 2.44
N LYS A 103 -17.98 1.52 2.47
CA LYS A 103 -18.12 2.71 3.32
C LYS A 103 -19.38 3.52 2.98
N ALA A 104 -19.68 3.70 1.69
CA ALA A 104 -20.90 4.39 1.25
C ALA A 104 -22.17 3.65 1.70
N ARG A 105 -22.19 2.30 1.56
CA ARG A 105 -23.29 1.45 2.05
C ARG A 105 -23.47 1.54 3.56
N GLN A 106 -22.37 1.51 4.32
CA GLN A 106 -22.40 1.63 5.78
C GLN A 106 -22.89 3.01 6.22
N LYS A 107 -22.45 4.09 5.57
CA LYS A 107 -22.94 5.45 5.85
C LYS A 107 -24.44 5.60 5.57
N ALA A 108 -24.92 5.03 4.46
CA ALA A 108 -26.34 5.02 4.11
C ALA A 108 -27.19 4.16 5.06
N ARG A 109 -26.61 3.10 5.64
CA ARG A 109 -27.27 2.29 6.68
C ARG A 109 -27.36 3.08 7.99
N ASN A 110 -26.26 3.68 8.46
CA ASN A 110 -26.24 4.46 9.69
C ASN A 110 -27.17 5.69 9.62
N SER A 111 -27.26 6.37 8.48
CA SER A 111 -28.19 7.50 8.32
C SER A 111 -29.66 7.10 8.34
N LYS A 112 -29.97 5.85 7.97
CA LYS A 112 -31.34 5.31 8.05
C LYS A 112 -31.71 4.89 9.48
N LEU A 113 -30.76 4.36 10.27
CA LEU A 113 -31.00 4.06 11.68
C LEU A 113 -31.19 5.34 12.51
N SER A 114 -30.37 6.38 12.31
CA SER A 114 -30.51 7.65 13.03
C SER A 114 -31.82 8.39 12.70
N ASN A 115 -32.40 8.15 11.53
CA ASN A 115 -33.69 8.74 11.13
C ASN A 115 -34.90 7.93 11.63
N ALA A 116 -34.71 6.65 11.96
CA ALA A 116 -35.76 5.81 12.56
C ALA A 116 -35.91 6.05 14.08
N GLU A 117 -34.84 6.45 14.78
CA GLU A 117 -34.86 6.79 16.21
C GLU A 117 -35.55 8.14 16.53
N SER A 118 -35.91 8.95 15.52
CA SER A 118 -36.66 10.22 15.72
C SER A 118 -38.19 10.07 15.59
N SER A 119 -38.73 8.85 15.47
CA SER A 119 -40.18 8.62 15.29
C SER A 119 -40.82 7.61 16.26
N SER A 120 -40.18 7.23 17.36
CA SER A 120 -40.83 6.38 18.37
C SER A 120 -40.50 6.82 19.79
N GLN A 121 -41.53 7.31 20.50
CA GLN A 121 -41.56 7.38 21.96
C GLN A 121 -41.34 5.99 22.59
N PRO A 122 -40.82 5.91 23.83
CA PRO A 122 -40.14 4.72 24.35
C PRO A 122 -41.11 3.76 25.06
N THR A 123 -40.96 2.45 24.82
CA THR A 123 -41.29 1.41 25.80
C THR A 123 -40.37 0.18 25.64
N ASP A 124 -39.66 -0.08 26.74
CA ASP A 124 -39.10 -1.34 27.26
C ASP A 124 -38.00 -2.16 26.53
N LEU A 125 -36.84 -2.16 27.22
CA LEU A 125 -35.83 -3.20 27.42
C LEU A 125 -35.94 -4.49 26.59
N ASN A 126 -34.99 -4.69 25.68
CA ASN A 126 -34.35 -6.00 25.54
C ASN A 126 -32.89 -5.88 25.08
N LEU A 127 -32.00 -6.38 25.94
CA LEU A 127 -30.59 -6.60 25.70
C LEU A 127 -30.47 -7.99 25.05
N ASP A 128 -30.25 -8.06 23.74
CA ASP A 128 -29.69 -9.27 23.14
C ASP A 128 -28.57 -8.97 22.13
N SER A 129 -27.38 -9.26 22.64
CA SER A 129 -26.22 -9.82 21.97
C SER A 129 -26.44 -10.24 20.51
N SER A 130 -25.70 -9.61 19.61
CA SER A 130 -25.22 -10.30 18.40
C SER A 130 -23.89 -9.72 17.98
N LYS A 131 -22.87 -10.37 18.54
CA LYS A 131 -21.48 -10.54 18.10
C LYS A 131 -21.05 -9.63 16.94
N ALA A 132 -20.10 -8.77 17.27
CA ALA A 132 -19.16 -8.16 16.36
C ALA A 132 -18.56 -9.21 15.41
N VAL A 133 -19.02 -9.22 14.16
CA VAL A 133 -18.27 -9.80 13.04
C VAL A 133 -17.48 -8.63 12.46
N LEU A 134 -16.33 -8.33 13.07
CA LEU A 134 -15.33 -7.41 12.54
C LEU A 134 -13.90 -7.79 12.98
N GLU A 135 -13.71 -9.03 13.43
CA GLU A 135 -12.42 -9.71 13.29
C GLU A 135 -12.47 -10.47 11.96
N ASP A 136 -11.69 -10.01 10.98
CA ASP A 136 -11.21 -10.70 9.77
C ASP A 136 -11.01 -9.73 8.59
N CYS A 137 -10.35 -8.61 8.87
CA CYS A 137 -9.63 -7.84 7.85
C CYS A 137 -8.19 -7.59 8.30
N ILE A 138 -7.57 -8.61 8.89
CA ILE A 138 -6.12 -8.77 8.79
C ILE A 138 -5.89 -9.62 7.54
N VAL A 139 -5.97 -8.97 6.38
CA VAL A 139 -5.32 -9.52 5.18
C VAL A 139 -3.95 -8.85 5.13
N TYR A 140 -3.08 -9.29 6.04
CA TYR A 140 -1.64 -9.28 5.83
C TYR A 140 -1.32 -10.65 5.24
N ASP A 141 -1.51 -10.79 3.94
CA ASP A 141 -0.90 -11.86 3.11
C ASP A 141 -0.60 -11.30 1.72
N CYS A 142 0.09 -10.17 1.72
CA CYS A 142 1.11 -9.85 0.72
C CYS A 142 2.36 -9.53 1.54
N PHE A 143 3.35 -10.42 1.47
CA PHE A 143 4.65 -10.50 2.16
C PHE A 143 4.79 -11.46 3.35
#